data_AF-A0A2T0FPD5-F1
#
_entry.id   AF-A0A2T0FPD5-F1
#
_cell.length_a   1.000
_cell.length_b   1.000
_cell.length_c   1.000
_cell.angle_alpha   90.00
_cell.angle_beta   90.00
_cell.angle_gamma   90.00
#
_symmetry.space_group_name_H-M   'P 1'
#
loop_
_entity.id
_entity.type
_entity.pdbx_description
1 polymer ?
#
loop_
_entity_poly.entity_id
_entity_poly.type
_entity_poly.pdbx_seq_one_letter_code
_entity_poly.pdbx_strand_id
1 'polypeptide(L)'
;MFANKYRKRLVSVSDKKGCFVCYKSSNTVLVNEVPSSDFFYVCASHLTDKGFAIELAQPAEPLPPKLPLKPSETEKETMAKEIAALKTEWDRVKGVKEEEKALVPKEPSPPPLATPTGPVYYELNAHIFKLRIDARKRLTQEKKTRQVLAVQAFPSVPNHTPMDTNPPSA
;
A
#
# COMPACT_ATOMS: atom_id res chain seq x y z
N MET A 1 -7.51 20.18 -3.06
CA MET A 1 -6.73 19.54 -1.98
C MET A 1 -6.73 18.04 -2.24
N PHE A 2 -5.58 17.37 -2.24
CA PHE A 2 -5.49 15.93 -2.49
C PHE A 2 -5.54 15.19 -1.16
N ALA A 3 -6.51 14.29 -0.97
CA ALA A 3 -6.72 13.59 0.29
C ALA A 3 -5.84 12.34 0.38
N ASN A 4 -5.32 12.02 1.57
CA ASN A 4 -4.54 10.82 1.81
C ASN A 4 -5.43 9.62 2.16
N LYS A 5 -6.33 9.25 1.25
CA LYS A 5 -7.26 8.14 1.46
C LYS A 5 -7.27 7.25 0.22
N TYR A 6 -6.86 6.01 0.40
CA TYR A 6 -6.71 5.04 -0.68
C TYR A 6 -7.54 3.80 -0.42
N ARG A 7 -8.34 3.40 -1.40
CA ARG A 7 -9.04 2.10 -1.40
C ARG A 7 -8.16 1.03 -2.02
N LYS A 8 -8.07 -0.11 -1.37
CA LYS A 8 -7.44 -1.31 -1.94
C LYS A 8 -8.36 -1.95 -2.98
N ARG A 9 -7.81 -2.22 -4.16
CA ARG A 9 -8.43 -3.01 -5.22
C ARG A 9 -7.48 -4.11 -5.65
N LEU A 10 -8.04 -5.20 -6.16
CA LEU A 10 -7.28 -6.24 -6.84
C LEU A 10 -7.52 -6.11 -8.33
N VAL A 11 -6.46 -6.31 -9.10
CA VAL A 11 -6.44 -6.31 -10.56
C VAL A 11 -6.22 -7.74 -11.05
N SER A 12 -6.61 -8.01 -12.30
CA SER A 12 -6.34 -9.29 -12.98
C SER A 12 -4.86 -9.67 -12.93
N VAL A 13 -4.58 -10.97 -13.03
CA VAL A 13 -3.22 -11.51 -13.07
C VAL A 13 -2.46 -11.03 -14.31
N SER A 14 -3.16 -10.79 -15.42
CA SER A 14 -2.58 -10.31 -16.69
C SER A 14 -2.13 -8.85 -16.64
N ASP A 15 -2.79 -8.02 -15.83
CA ASP A 15 -2.51 -6.58 -15.74
C ASP A 15 -1.62 -6.23 -14.53
N LYS A 16 -0.85 -7.20 -14.02
CA LYS A 16 0.11 -6.95 -12.95
C LYS A 16 1.15 -5.92 -13.38
N LYS A 17 1.47 -4.99 -12.49
CA LYS A 17 2.60 -4.05 -12.66
C LYS A 17 3.53 -4.09 -11.45
N GLY A 18 4.70 -3.47 -11.60
CA GLY A 18 5.70 -3.41 -10.53
C GLY A 18 5.20 -2.65 -9.31
N CYS A 19 5.49 -3.18 -8.12
CA CYS A 19 5.27 -2.49 -6.85
C CYS A 19 6.01 -1.14 -6.82
N PHE A 20 5.39 -0.10 -6.27
CA PHE A 20 6.02 1.21 -6.12
C PHE A 20 7.30 1.21 -5.26
N VAL A 21 7.44 0.26 -4.33
CA VAL A 21 8.57 0.21 -3.39
C VAL A 21 9.69 -0.69 -3.92
N CYS A 22 9.37 -1.95 -4.26
CA CYS A 22 10.38 -2.94 -4.67
C CYS A 22 10.33 -3.35 -6.14
N TYR A 23 9.43 -2.77 -6.93
CA TYR A 23 9.24 -3.07 -8.36
C TYR A 23 8.89 -4.53 -8.71
N LYS A 24 8.68 -5.40 -7.71
CA LYS A 24 8.20 -6.78 -7.91
C LYS A 24 6.76 -6.77 -8.42
N SER A 25 6.44 -7.67 -9.36
CA SER A 25 5.11 -7.79 -9.96
C SER A 25 4.03 -7.97 -8.89
N SER A 26 3.01 -7.11 -8.92
CA SER A 26 1.93 -7.07 -7.93
C SER A 26 0.58 -6.87 -8.61
N ASN A 27 -0.48 -7.44 -8.04
CA ASN A 27 -1.87 -7.26 -8.48
C ASN A 27 -2.72 -6.42 -7.52
N THR A 28 -2.16 -5.97 -6.40
CA THR A 28 -2.86 -5.08 -5.48
C THR A 28 -2.59 -3.64 -5.88
N VAL A 29 -3.66 -2.85 -5.99
CA VAL A 29 -3.63 -1.44 -6.36
C VAL A 29 -4.30 -0.61 -5.28
N LEU A 30 -3.63 0.45 -4.88
CA LEU A 30 -4.20 1.49 -4.02
C LEU A 30 -4.72 2.63 -4.91
N VAL A 31 -6.01 2.95 -4.80
CA VAL A 31 -6.70 3.95 -5.62
C VAL A 31 -7.24 5.06 -4.73
N ASN A 32 -6.90 6.31 -5.03
CA ASN A 32 -7.46 7.46 -4.34
C ASN A 32 -8.94 7.68 -4.73
N GLU A 33 -9.81 8.05 -3.79
CA GLU A 33 -11.26 8.21 -4.04
C GLU A 33 -11.65 9.50 -4.78
N VAL A 34 -10.76 10.49 -4.86
CA VAL A 34 -11.08 11.83 -5.38
C VAL A 34 -10.99 11.87 -6.92
N PRO A 35 -11.80 12.68 -7.65
CA PRO A 35 -11.93 12.68 -9.12
C PRO A 35 -10.65 12.88 -9.96
N SER A 36 -9.54 13.34 -9.37
CA SER A 36 -8.19 13.29 -10.00
C SER A 36 -7.36 12.16 -9.39
N SER A 37 -7.91 10.95 -9.43
CA SER A 37 -7.46 9.82 -8.63
C SER A 37 -6.03 9.42 -8.96
N ASP A 38 -5.19 9.35 -7.93
CA ASP A 38 -3.89 8.70 -8.01
C ASP A 38 -4.06 7.20 -7.81
N PHE A 39 -3.32 6.40 -8.56
CA PHE A 39 -3.27 4.96 -8.31
C PHE A 39 -1.85 4.43 -8.49
N PHE A 40 -1.53 3.38 -7.73
CA PHE A 40 -0.26 2.69 -7.85
C PHE A 40 -0.33 1.26 -7.29
N TYR A 41 0.61 0.45 -7.73
CA TYR A 41 0.70 -0.96 -7.38
C TYR A 41 1.56 -1.15 -6.13
N VAL A 42 1.13 -2.06 -5.25
CA VAL A 42 1.83 -2.39 -4.00
C VAL A 42 1.78 -3.91 -3.80
N CYS A 43 2.87 -4.55 -3.37
CA CYS A 43 2.83 -5.96 -2.98
C CYS A 43 2.33 -6.12 -1.54
N ALA A 44 1.84 -7.31 -1.19
CA ALA A 44 1.36 -7.60 0.16
C ALA A 44 2.42 -7.34 1.25
N SER A 45 3.70 -7.62 0.97
CA SER A 45 4.79 -7.41 1.92
C SER A 45 5.01 -5.95 2.32
N HIS A 46 4.78 -5.00 1.41
CA HIS A 46 4.87 -3.57 1.74
C HIS A 46 3.56 -3.01 2.28
N LEU A 47 2.43 -3.68 2.04
CA LEU A 47 1.15 -3.28 2.61
C LEU A 47 1.03 -3.68 4.10
N THR A 48 1.73 -4.72 4.53
CA THR A 48 1.82 -5.11 5.95
C THR A 48 2.73 -4.20 6.78
N ASP A 49 3.53 -3.36 6.13
CA ASP A 49 4.45 -2.44 6.80
C ASP A 49 3.71 -1.16 7.25
N LYS A 50 3.71 -0.92 8.57
CA LYS A 50 3.12 0.27 9.20
C LYS A 50 3.83 1.57 8.78
N GLY A 51 5.10 1.49 8.39
CA GLY A 51 5.87 2.62 7.88
C GLY A 51 5.42 3.06 6.48
N PHE A 52 4.75 2.18 5.74
CA PHE A 52 4.26 2.46 4.40
C PHE A 52 2.83 2.99 4.40
N ALA A 53 1.90 2.22 4.99
CA ALA A 53 0.49 2.56 5.04
C ALA A 53 -0.16 2.04 6.32
N ILE A 54 -1.15 2.78 6.81
CA ILE A 54 -1.97 2.42 7.96
C ILE A 54 -3.36 2.09 7.43
N GLU A 55 -3.87 0.91 7.79
CA GLU A 55 -5.23 0.51 7.46
C GLU A 55 -6.21 1.35 8.29
N LEU A 56 -7.04 2.16 7.63
CA LEU A 56 -8.18 2.76 8.29
C LEU A 56 -9.25 1.68 8.39
N ALA A 57 -9.47 1.20 9.61
CA ALA A 57 -10.77 0.64 9.94
C ALA A 57 -11.80 1.70 9.54
N GLN A 58 -12.66 1.38 8.57
CA GLN A 58 -13.85 2.17 8.34
C GLN A 58 -14.53 2.37 9.69
N PRO A 59 -14.88 3.60 10.10
CA PRO A 59 -15.94 3.73 11.08
C PRO A 59 -17.14 3.07 10.40
N ALA A 60 -17.46 1.85 10.81
CA ALA A 60 -18.79 1.33 10.63
C ALA A 60 -19.73 2.46 11.05
N GLU A 61 -20.80 2.70 10.29
CA GLU A 61 -21.88 3.59 10.71
C GLU A 61 -22.13 3.46 12.22
N PRO A 62 -22.42 4.57 12.92
CA PRO A 62 -22.50 4.56 14.37
C PRO A 62 -23.56 3.56 14.81
N LEU A 63 -23.13 2.34 15.14
CA LEU A 63 -23.85 1.48 16.05
C LEU A 63 -23.97 2.30 17.34
N PRO A 64 -25.17 2.36 17.95
CA PRO A 64 -25.44 3.25 19.08
C PRO A 64 -24.40 3.07 20.19
N PRO A 65 -24.06 4.15 20.92
CA PRO A 65 -22.90 4.19 21.79
C PRO A 65 -23.04 3.12 22.87
N LYS A 66 -22.18 2.09 22.82
CA LYS A 66 -21.97 1.23 23.98
C LYS A 66 -21.26 2.06 25.05
N LEU A 67 -22.08 2.53 25.98
CA LEU A 67 -21.73 3.12 27.27
C LEU A 67 -20.69 2.27 28.01
N PRO A 68 -19.91 2.88 28.94
CA PRO A 68 -18.72 2.27 29.52
C PRO A 68 -19.09 1.18 30.53
N LEU A 69 -18.84 -0.08 30.19
CA LEU A 69 -18.93 -1.17 31.15
C LEU A 69 -17.53 -1.48 31.68
N LYS A 70 -17.29 -1.03 32.91
CA LYS A 70 -16.28 -1.63 33.78
C LYS A 70 -16.59 -3.14 33.81
N PRO A 71 -15.66 -4.04 33.47
CA PRO A 71 -15.95 -5.47 33.48
C PRO A 71 -16.28 -5.88 34.91
N SER A 72 -17.52 -6.30 35.16
CA SER A 72 -17.90 -6.92 36.42
C SER A 72 -17.13 -8.24 36.57
N GLU A 73 -16.77 -8.60 37.79
CA GLU A 73 -15.94 -9.79 38.08
C GLU A 73 -16.53 -11.09 37.52
N THR A 74 -17.85 -11.11 37.30
CA THR A 74 -18.62 -12.20 36.71
C THR A 74 -18.25 -12.51 35.25
N GLU A 75 -17.90 -11.51 34.43
CA GLU A 75 -17.54 -11.73 33.01
C GLU A 75 -16.10 -12.25 32.85
N LYS A 76 -15.21 -11.91 33.80
CA LYS A 76 -13.85 -12.45 33.82
C LYS A 76 -13.86 -13.93 34.19
N GLU A 77 -14.78 -14.33 35.06
CA GLU A 77 -14.92 -15.72 35.51
C GLU A 77 -15.50 -16.63 34.42
N THR A 78 -16.44 -16.13 33.61
CA THR A 78 -16.97 -16.88 32.45
C THR A 78 -15.92 -17.00 31.35
N MET A 79 -15.20 -15.92 31.03
CA MET A 79 -14.10 -15.94 30.07
C MET A 79 -12.97 -16.90 30.50
N ALA A 80 -12.62 -16.92 31.79
CA ALA A 80 -11.59 -17.84 32.30
C ALA A 80 -12.01 -19.31 32.19
N LYS A 81 -13.30 -19.62 32.43
CA LYS A 81 -13.85 -20.98 32.24
C LYS A 81 -13.85 -21.41 30.78
N GLU A 82 -14.21 -20.51 29.86
CA GLU A 82 -14.17 -20.80 28.41
C GLU A 82 -12.73 -21.01 27.91
N ILE A 83 -11.78 -20.18 28.36
CA ILE A 83 -10.36 -20.32 28.02
C ILE A 83 -9.79 -21.63 28.58
N ALA A 84 -10.17 -22.01 29.80
CA ALA A 84 -9.74 -23.28 30.40
C ALA A 84 -10.30 -24.50 29.63
N ALA A 85 -11.58 -24.47 29.26
CA ALA A 85 -12.21 -25.52 28.46
C ALA A 85 -11.59 -25.65 27.06
N LEU A 86 -11.29 -24.51 26.41
CA LEU A 86 -10.62 -24.48 25.12
C LEU A 86 -9.18 -25.01 25.22
N LYS A 87 -8.46 -24.72 26.31
CA LYS A 87 -7.11 -25.24 26.53
C LYS A 87 -7.11 -26.76 26.71
N THR A 88 -8.06 -27.30 27.47
CA THR A 88 -8.19 -28.75 27.65
C THR A 88 -8.53 -29.48 26.36
N GLU A 89 -9.38 -28.90 25.51
CA GLU A 89 -9.70 -29.50 24.21
C GLU A 89 -8.51 -29.39 23.24
N TRP A 90 -7.75 -28.29 23.29
CA TRP A 90 -6.55 -28.12 22.48
C TRP A 90 -5.45 -29.12 22.86
N ASP A 91 -5.22 -29.36 24.15
CA ASP A 91 -4.25 -30.34 24.63
C ASP A 91 -4.67 -31.78 24.26
N ARG A 92 -5.97 -32.09 24.29
CA ARG A 92 -6.51 -33.39 23.85
C ARG A 92 -6.33 -33.62 22.36
N VAL A 93 -6.64 -32.61 21.53
CA VAL A 93 -6.48 -32.67 20.07
C VAL A 93 -4.99 -32.74 19.69
N LYS A 94 -4.11 -32.06 20.44
CA LYS A 94 -2.66 -32.11 20.20
C LYS A 94 -2.09 -33.50 20.49
N GLY A 95 -2.51 -34.16 21.57
CA GLY A 95 -2.09 -35.53 21.91
C GLY A 95 -2.48 -36.56 20.84
N VAL A 96 -3.70 -36.48 20.30
CA VAL A 96 -4.16 -37.38 19.22
C VAL A 96 -3.41 -37.12 17.91
N LYS A 97 -3.07 -35.85 17.62
CA LYS A 97 -2.32 -35.47 16.41
C LYS A 97 -0.82 -35.84 16.47
N GLU A 98 -0.28 -36.11 17.66
CA GLU A 98 1.10 -36.57 17.85
C GLU A 98 1.23 -38.09 17.67
N GLU A 99 0.19 -38.88 17.97
CA GLU A 99 0.13 -40.33 17.68
C GLU A 99 -0.18 -40.63 16.20
N GLU A 100 -0.97 -39.81 15.52
CA GLU A 100 -1.35 -40.02 14.10
C GLU A 100 -0.21 -39.68 13.11
N LYS A 101 0.80 -38.92 13.53
CA LYS A 101 1.88 -38.42 12.65
C LYS A 101 2.98 -39.45 12.32
N ALA A 102 2.81 -40.71 12.70
CA ALA A 102 3.73 -41.81 12.37
C ALA A 102 3.38 -42.59 11.09
N LEU A 103 2.24 -42.34 10.43
CA LEU A 103 1.85 -43.04 9.20
C LEU A 103 1.22 -42.08 8.16
N VAL A 104 2.01 -41.71 7.13
CA VAL A 104 1.61 -41.25 5.78
C VAL A 104 1.43 -39.72 5.52
N PRO A 105 1.86 -39.18 4.34
CA PRO A 105 2.16 -37.76 4.11
C PRO A 105 1.05 -36.85 3.50
N LYS A 106 1.21 -35.55 3.84
CA LYS A 106 0.88 -34.29 3.13
C LYS A 106 -0.58 -33.79 3.06
N GLU A 107 -0.76 -32.66 3.77
CA GLU A 107 -1.95 -31.84 3.99
C GLU A 107 -2.59 -31.20 2.74
N PRO A 108 -3.93 -31.03 2.73
CA PRO A 108 -4.62 -29.94 2.05
C PRO A 108 -4.60 -28.65 2.90
N SER A 109 -4.37 -27.52 2.22
CA SER A 109 -4.30 -26.16 2.78
C SER A 109 -5.55 -25.74 3.56
N PRO A 110 -5.44 -25.01 4.68
CA PRO A 110 -6.60 -24.51 5.42
C PRO A 110 -7.40 -23.48 4.58
N PRO A 111 -8.74 -23.49 4.71
CA PRO A 111 -9.64 -22.60 3.96
C PRO A 111 -9.40 -21.13 4.33
N PRO A 112 -9.55 -20.18 3.38
CA PRO A 112 -9.34 -18.77 3.66
C PRO A 112 -10.37 -18.29 4.69
N LEU A 113 -9.88 -17.85 5.86
CA LEU A 113 -10.66 -17.14 6.87
C LEU A 113 -11.39 -15.96 6.22
N ALA A 114 -12.67 -15.82 6.55
CA ALA A 114 -13.58 -14.81 6.02
C ALA A 114 -12.94 -13.41 6.05
N THR A 115 -12.58 -12.90 4.86
CA THR A 115 -12.24 -11.50 4.68
C THR A 115 -13.48 -10.66 4.95
N PRO A 116 -13.43 -9.61 5.78
CA PRO A 116 -14.56 -8.70 5.93
C PRO A 116 -14.92 -8.13 4.55
N THR A 117 -16.16 -8.34 4.12
CA THR A 117 -16.73 -8.05 2.79
C THR A 117 -16.80 -6.54 2.46
N GLY A 118 -16.08 -5.70 3.19
CA GLY A 118 -16.09 -4.24 3.06
C GLY A 118 -14.91 -3.70 2.25
N PRO A 119 -15.05 -2.50 1.66
CA PRO A 119 -13.92 -1.81 1.06
C PRO A 119 -12.88 -1.45 2.14
N VAL A 120 -11.65 -1.93 1.95
CA VAL A 120 -10.53 -1.64 2.86
C VAL A 120 -9.83 -0.36 2.44
N TYR A 121 -9.57 0.51 3.43
CA TYR A 121 -8.97 1.81 3.24
C TYR A 121 -7.61 1.92 3.90
N TYR A 122 -6.74 2.71 3.28
CA TYR A 122 -5.38 2.94 3.71
C TYR A 122 -5.06 4.44 3.67
N GLU A 123 -4.36 4.91 4.68
CA GLU A 123 -3.69 6.20 4.74
C GLU A 123 -2.20 5.95 4.59
N LEU A 124 -1.56 6.61 3.63
CA LEU A 124 -0.12 6.45 3.44
C LEU A 124 0.62 7.22 4.53
N ASN A 125 1.80 6.75 4.90
CA ASN A 125 2.69 7.56 5.73
C ASN A 125 2.98 8.91 5.04
N ALA A 126 3.13 9.98 5.83
CA ALA A 126 3.36 11.34 5.35
C ALA A 126 4.49 11.46 4.32
N HIS A 127 5.61 10.75 4.53
CA HIS A 127 6.73 10.77 3.59
C HIS A 127 6.35 10.15 2.23
N ILE A 128 5.70 8.98 2.25
CA ILE A 128 5.23 8.30 1.04
C ILE A 128 4.19 9.16 0.32
N PHE A 129 3.25 9.73 1.06
CA PHE A 129 2.23 10.62 0.50
C PHE A 129 2.84 11.85 -0.18
N LYS A 130 3.84 12.49 0.45
CA LYS A 130 4.58 13.62 -0.14
C LYS A 130 5.26 13.22 -1.45
N LEU A 131 5.94 12.07 -1.50
CA LEU A 131 6.55 11.56 -2.72
C LEU A 131 5.53 11.38 -3.86
N ARG A 132 4.31 10.94 -3.55
CA ARG A 132 3.22 10.82 -4.55
C ARG A 132 2.78 12.18 -5.07
N ILE A 133 2.59 13.16 -4.18
CA ILE A 133 2.28 14.54 -4.55
C ILE A 133 3.36 15.12 -5.46
N ASP A 134 4.62 14.95 -5.09
CA ASP A 134 5.75 15.51 -5.82
C ASP A 134 5.97 14.81 -7.17
N ALA A 135 5.77 13.49 -7.25
CA ALA A 135 5.78 12.76 -8.53
C ALA A 135 4.72 13.30 -9.50
N ARG A 136 3.50 13.57 -9.02
CA ARG A 136 2.44 14.17 -9.82
C ARG A 136 2.77 15.59 -10.28
N LYS A 137 3.34 16.41 -9.40
CA LYS A 137 3.79 17.76 -9.74
C LYS A 137 4.89 17.72 -10.80
N ARG A 138 5.90 16.84 -10.64
CA ARG A 138 6.98 16.63 -11.61
C ARG A 138 6.45 16.23 -12.97
N LEU A 139 5.55 15.26 -13.06
CA LEU A 139 4.91 14.88 -14.33
C LEU A 139 4.16 16.04 -15.00
N THR A 140 3.54 16.91 -14.22
CA THR A 140 2.84 18.10 -14.74
C THR A 140 3.83 19.14 -15.24
N GLN A 141 4.92 19.36 -14.50
CA GLN A 141 6.00 20.26 -14.87
C GLN A 141 6.72 19.76 -16.13
N GLU A 142 7.08 18.48 -16.21
CA GLU A 142 7.71 17.87 -17.38
C GLU A 142 6.85 18.02 -18.64
N LYS A 143 5.53 17.83 -18.54
CA LYS A 143 4.61 18.08 -19.67
C LYS A 143 4.66 19.54 -20.13
N LYS A 144 4.64 20.49 -19.19
CA LYS A 144 4.75 21.93 -19.49
C LYS A 144 6.12 22.28 -20.08
N THR A 145 7.21 21.81 -19.47
CA THR A 145 8.58 22.02 -19.95
C THR A 145 8.77 21.44 -21.34
N ARG A 146 8.25 20.23 -21.61
CA ARG A 146 8.27 19.63 -22.94
C ARG A 146 7.50 20.46 -23.97
N GLN A 147 6.36 21.03 -23.58
CA GLN A 147 5.58 21.93 -24.45
C GLN A 147 6.35 23.22 -24.76
N VAL A 148 6.99 23.83 -23.75
CA VAL A 148 7.81 25.03 -23.93
C VAL A 148 9.01 24.74 -24.83
N LEU A 149 9.76 23.66 -24.58
CA LEU A 149 10.90 23.25 -25.42
C LEU A 149 10.50 22.89 -26.86
N ALA A 150 9.28 22.40 -27.06
CA ALA A 150 8.76 22.13 -28.40
C ALA A 150 8.43 23.41 -29.19
N VAL A 151 8.12 24.51 -28.50
CA VAL A 151 7.75 25.80 -29.14
C VAL A 151 8.94 26.77 -29.20
N GLN A 152 9.76 26.84 -28.14
CA GLN A 152 11.04 27.55 -28.12
C GLN A 152 12.15 26.55 -28.46
N ALA A 153 12.47 26.44 -29.75
CA ALA A 153 13.68 25.75 -30.20
C ALA A 153 14.90 26.37 -29.51
N PHE A 154 15.91 25.53 -29.23
CA PHE A 154 17.13 25.91 -28.53
C PHE A 154 17.73 27.21 -29.11
N PRO A 155 18.19 28.15 -28.25
CA PRO A 155 18.82 29.37 -28.72
C PRO A 155 20.00 29.01 -29.62
N SER A 156 20.06 29.64 -30.81
CA SER A 156 21.15 29.39 -31.76
C SER A 156 22.49 29.75 -31.11
N VAL A 157 23.49 28.88 -31.29
CA VAL A 157 24.84 29.10 -30.77
C VAL A 157 25.39 30.41 -31.37
N PRO A 158 25.86 31.36 -30.56
CA PRO A 158 26.47 32.59 -31.07
C PRO A 158 27.76 32.27 -31.86
N ASN A 159 27.72 32.47 -33.17
CA ASN A 159 28.91 32.43 -34.01
C ASN A 159 29.70 33.73 -33.84
N HIS A 160 30.75 33.72 -33.04
CA HIS A 160 31.81 34.72 -33.12
C HIS A 160 33.01 34.09 -33.82
N THR A 161 33.39 34.63 -34.97
CA THR A 161 34.68 34.32 -35.60
C THR A 161 35.77 35.08 -34.84
N PRO A 162 36.80 34.41 -34.28
CA PRO A 162 37.94 35.11 -33.73
C PRO A 162 38.61 35.92 -34.85
N MET A 163 38.77 37.22 -34.63
CA MET A 163 39.34 38.16 -35.58
C MET A 163 40.78 37.76 -35.93
N ASP A 164 41.07 37.52 -37.21
CA ASP A 164 42.42 37.37 -37.73
C ASP A 164 43.20 38.67 -37.57
N THR A 165 43.99 38.77 -36.51
CA THR A 165 45.02 39.82 -36.38
C THR A 165 46.22 39.44 -37.23
N ASN A 166 46.19 39.76 -38.52
CA ASN A 166 47.39 39.69 -39.35
C ASN A 166 48.07 41.07 -39.32
N PRO A 167 49.28 41.22 -38.75
CA PRO A 167 49.97 42.50 -38.74
C PRO A 167 50.41 42.87 -40.16
N PRO A 168 50.43 44.18 -40.51
CA PRO A 168 50.88 44.61 -41.83
C PRO A 168 52.35 44.21 -42.02
N SER A 169 52.61 43.44 -43.07
CA SER A 169 53.97 43.17 -43.54
C SER A 169 54.61 44.48 -44.01
N ALA A 170 55.89 44.62 -43.64
CA ALA A 170 56.75 45.80 -43.77
C ALA A 170 56.85 46.38 -45.20
#